data_AF-A0A1J9RBJ3-F1
#
_entry.id   AF-A0A1J9RBJ3-F1
#
_cell.length_a   1.000
_cell.length_b   1.000
_cell.length_c   1.000
_cell.angle_alpha   90.00
_cell.angle_beta   90.00
_cell.angle_gamma   90.00
#
_symmetry.space_group_name_H-M   'P 1'
#
loop_
_entity.id
_entity.type
_entity.pdbx_description
1 polymer ?
#
loop_
_entity_poly.entity_id
_entity_poly.type
_entity_poly.pdbx_seq_one_letter_code
_entity_poly.pdbx_strand_id
1 'polypeptide(L)'
;MSARRGRGDAAGDEEAGVELKLGEFQNVTTLTLSEARLIIDAIVEHRKKHKIALNETETLTKMRAYLDVFSRFKDREDCDSIDNLLRTRNDLAGFERSQLGTLCCETADEAKTLIPSLQDKISDADLQQLLTEISRLRHFSE
;
A
#
# COMPACT_ATOMS: atom_id res chain seq x y z
N MET A 1 -8.24 35.58 5.01
CA MET A 1 -9.32 34.67 5.42
C MET A 1 -8.69 33.55 6.23
N SER A 2 -9.01 33.47 7.52
CA SER A 2 -8.41 32.51 8.46
C SER A 2 -8.97 31.11 8.17
N ALA A 3 -8.12 30.18 7.77
CA ALA A 3 -8.49 28.78 7.64
C ALA A 3 -8.91 28.28 9.03
N ARG A 4 -10.19 27.92 9.18
CA ARG A 4 -10.64 27.16 10.34
C ARG A 4 -9.81 25.88 10.38
N ARG A 5 -8.90 25.76 11.36
CA ARG A 5 -8.48 24.45 11.85
C ARG A 5 -9.74 23.78 12.37
N GLY A 6 -10.38 22.99 11.52
CA GLY A 6 -11.33 21.99 11.98
C GLY A 6 -10.60 21.19 13.04
N ARG A 7 -11.20 21.10 14.21
CA ARG A 7 -10.82 20.10 15.20
C ARG A 7 -10.93 18.79 14.42
N GLY A 8 -9.81 18.13 14.13
CA GLY A 8 -9.81 16.85 13.44
C GLY A 8 -10.81 15.93 14.12
N ASP A 9 -11.42 15.03 13.35
CA ASP A 9 -12.25 13.97 13.91
C ASP A 9 -11.53 13.35 15.12
N ALA A 10 -12.30 12.96 16.14
CA ALA A 10 -11.74 12.48 17.40
C ALA A 10 -10.76 11.33 17.14
N ALA A 11 -9.46 11.62 17.28
CA ALA A 11 -8.40 10.62 17.16
C ALA A 11 -8.69 9.44 18.10
N GLY A 12 -8.66 8.22 17.57
CA GLY A 12 -8.89 6.98 18.30
C GLY A 12 -10.10 6.16 17.87
N ASP A 13 -10.94 6.64 16.95
CA ASP A 13 -12.04 5.85 16.34
C ASP A 13 -11.71 5.41 14.89
N GLU A 14 -10.44 5.54 14.47
CA GLU A 14 -10.02 5.08 13.15
C GLU A 14 -10.01 3.56 13.05
N GLU A 15 -10.72 3.01 12.07
CA GLU A 15 -10.82 1.58 11.82
C GLU A 15 -10.77 1.26 10.32
N ALA A 16 -10.06 0.17 9.99
CA ALA A 16 -10.06 -0.45 8.67
C ALA A 16 -10.89 -1.75 8.73
N GLY A 17 -12.19 -1.61 8.99
CA GLY A 17 -13.13 -2.71 9.09
C GLY A 17 -13.89 -2.94 7.77
N VAL A 18 -15.17 -3.33 7.89
CA VAL A 18 -16.09 -3.41 6.75
C VAL A 18 -16.34 -2.01 6.16
N GLU A 19 -16.42 -1.01 7.04
CA GLU A 19 -16.40 0.40 6.65
C GLU A 19 -14.99 0.97 6.93
N LEU A 20 -14.46 1.73 5.98
CA LEU A 20 -13.17 2.40 6.15
C LEU A 20 -13.41 3.74 6.84
N LYS A 21 -13.01 3.83 8.11
CA LYS A 21 -13.00 5.07 8.89
C LYS A 21 -11.56 5.44 9.19
N LEU A 22 -10.91 6.14 8.26
CA LEU A 22 -9.47 6.41 8.38
C LEU A 22 -9.16 7.80 8.97
N GLY A 23 -10.17 8.55 9.40
CA GLY A 23 -10.01 9.90 9.97
C GLY A 23 -9.26 10.84 9.02
N GLU A 24 -8.17 11.45 9.49
CA GLU A 24 -7.32 12.31 8.67
C GLU A 24 -6.61 11.57 7.53
N PHE A 25 -6.55 10.23 7.58
CA PHE A 25 -6.00 9.37 6.55
C PHE A 25 -7.06 8.91 5.52
N GLN A 26 -8.25 9.51 5.53
CA GLN A 26 -9.21 9.27 4.46
C GLN A 26 -8.74 9.91 3.14
N ASN A 27 -8.76 9.13 2.06
CA ASN A 27 -8.42 9.58 0.70
C ASN A 27 -6.99 10.14 0.51
N VAL A 28 -6.05 9.86 1.41
CA VAL A 28 -4.62 10.15 1.18
C VAL A 28 -3.98 9.10 0.27
N THR A 29 -2.87 9.48 -0.34
CA THR A 29 -2.02 8.57 -1.09
C THR A 29 -1.50 7.48 -0.17
N THR A 30 -1.73 6.24 -0.56
CA THR A 30 -1.26 5.04 0.14
C THR A 30 -0.11 4.40 -0.63
N LEU A 31 0.65 3.57 0.05
CA LEU A 31 1.78 2.83 -0.51
C LEU A 31 1.63 1.36 -0.15
N THR A 32 1.90 0.48 -1.10
CA THR A 32 2.24 -0.92 -0.84
C THR A 32 3.60 -1.00 -0.15
N LEU A 33 3.92 -2.15 0.47
CA LEU A 33 5.27 -2.35 1.03
C LEU A 33 6.36 -2.22 -0.03
N SER A 34 6.11 -2.72 -1.23
CA SER A 34 7.03 -2.62 -2.37
C SER A 34 7.32 -1.18 -2.77
N GLU A 35 6.28 -0.35 -2.91
CA GLU A 35 6.46 1.08 -3.20
C GLU A 35 7.20 1.81 -2.06
N ALA A 36 6.83 1.52 -0.81
CA ALA A 36 7.48 2.11 0.35
C ALA A 36 8.98 1.78 0.40
N ARG A 37 9.36 0.54 0.07
CA ARG A 37 10.77 0.11 -0.04
C ARG A 37 11.52 0.94 -1.08
N LEU A 38 11.00 1.02 -2.31
CA LEU A 38 11.64 1.77 -3.40
C LEU A 38 11.81 3.24 -3.06
N ILE A 39 10.81 3.86 -2.45
CA ILE A 39 10.86 5.28 -2.04
C ILE A 39 11.92 5.49 -0.96
N ILE A 40 11.95 4.64 0.07
CA ILE A 40 12.93 4.77 1.16
C ILE A 40 14.35 4.56 0.63
N ASP A 41 14.58 3.56 -0.21
CA ASP A 41 15.91 3.32 -0.79
C ASP A 41 16.34 4.49 -1.68
N ALA A 42 15.44 5.03 -2.52
CA ALA A 42 15.72 6.23 -3.32
C ALA A 42 16.08 7.45 -2.45
N ILE A 43 15.39 7.66 -1.32
CA ILE A 43 15.69 8.75 -0.38
C ILE A 43 17.07 8.55 0.27
N VAL A 44 17.39 7.32 0.68
CA VAL A 44 18.67 6.97 1.29
C VAL A 44 19.82 7.19 0.30
N GLU A 45 19.66 6.70 -0.93
CA GLU A 45 20.65 6.88 -2.00
C GLU A 45 20.85 8.35 -2.35
N HIS A 46 19.77 9.12 -2.48
CA HIS A 46 19.84 10.55 -2.73
C HIS A 46 20.61 11.28 -1.63
N ARG A 47 20.29 11.01 -0.36
CA ARG A 47 21.00 11.63 0.77
C ARG A 47 22.47 11.25 0.79
N LYS A 48 22.81 9.98 0.53
CA LYS A 48 24.20 9.50 0.42
C LYS A 48 24.95 10.22 -0.70
N LYS A 49 24.36 10.33 -1.89
CA LYS A 49 24.94 11.03 -3.05
C LYS A 49 25.21 12.51 -2.76
N HIS A 50 24.29 13.16 -2.06
CA HIS A 50 24.38 14.58 -1.72
C HIS A 50 25.07 14.86 -0.37
N LYS A 51 25.67 13.85 0.27
CA LYS A 51 26.34 13.95 1.58
C LYS A 51 25.45 14.58 2.67
N ILE A 52 24.15 14.36 2.58
CA ILE A 52 23.17 14.77 3.58
C ILE A 52 23.14 13.70 4.66
N ALA A 53 23.33 14.08 5.93
CA ALA A 53 23.28 13.15 7.03
C ALA A 53 21.92 12.42 7.09
N LEU A 54 21.96 11.09 7.14
CA LEU A 54 20.80 10.27 7.44
C LEU A 54 20.66 10.20 8.95
N ASN A 55 19.51 10.63 9.48
CA ASN A 55 19.16 10.36 10.87
C ASN A 55 18.70 8.89 10.95
N GLU A 56 19.65 7.99 11.11
CA GLU A 56 19.38 6.55 11.25
C GLU A 56 18.81 6.26 12.64
N THR A 57 17.49 6.35 12.73
CA THR A 57 16.77 5.94 13.94
C THR A 57 16.58 4.42 13.94
N GLU A 58 16.47 3.82 15.13
CA GLU A 58 16.16 2.40 15.27
C GLU A 58 14.88 2.01 14.50
N THR A 59 13.87 2.89 14.51
CA THR A 59 12.62 2.73 13.75
C THR A 59 12.88 2.63 12.24
N LEU A 60 13.71 3.51 11.68
CA LEU A 60 14.03 3.49 10.26
C LEU A 60 14.79 2.20 9.89
N THR A 61 15.74 1.79 10.71
CA THR A 61 16.50 0.55 10.51
C THR A 61 15.59 -0.67 10.51
N LYS A 62 14.69 -0.77 11.50
CA LYS A 62 13.71 -1.87 11.58
C LYS A 62 12.71 -1.85 10.42
N MET A 63 12.24 -0.66 10.03
CA MET A 63 11.33 -0.49 8.89
C MET A 63 11.98 -0.97 7.59
N ARG A 64 13.24 -0.59 7.32
CA ARG A 64 13.96 -1.06 6.13
C ARG A 64 14.15 -2.58 6.11
N ALA A 65 14.51 -3.17 7.26
CA ALA A 65 14.63 -4.63 7.37
C ALA A 65 13.29 -5.34 7.12
N TYR A 66 12.19 -4.81 7.67
CA TYR A 66 10.85 -5.33 7.41
C TYR A 66 10.48 -5.24 5.93
N LEU A 67 10.68 -4.07 5.32
CA LEU A 67 10.36 -3.84 3.91
C LEU A 67 11.18 -4.74 2.98
N ASP A 68 12.47 -4.98 3.27
CA ASP A 68 13.30 -5.85 2.43
C ASP A 68 12.86 -7.33 2.46
N VAL A 69 12.34 -7.79 3.59
CA VAL A 69 11.80 -9.15 3.75
C VAL A 69 10.40 -9.30 3.15
N PHE A 70 9.52 -8.33 3.38
CA PHE A 70 8.09 -8.48 3.10
C PHE A 70 7.61 -7.80 1.81
N SER A 71 8.45 -7.01 1.13
CA SER A 71 8.10 -6.49 -0.21
C SER A 71 7.99 -7.64 -1.20
N ARG A 72 6.83 -7.70 -1.88
CA ARG A 72 6.51 -8.77 -2.84
C ARG A 72 7.12 -8.53 -4.21
N PHE A 73 7.19 -7.27 -4.60
CA PHE A 73 7.82 -6.79 -5.83
C PHE A 73 9.07 -6.01 -5.44
N LYS A 74 10.23 -6.44 -5.95
CA LYS A 74 11.54 -5.83 -5.61
C LYS A 74 12.07 -4.95 -6.73
N ASP A 75 11.73 -5.28 -7.97
CA ASP A 75 12.14 -4.55 -9.13
C ASP A 75 11.19 -3.38 -9.42
N ARG A 76 11.77 -2.29 -9.94
CA ARG A 76 11.03 -1.08 -10.23
C ARG A 76 9.95 -1.30 -11.28
N GLU A 77 10.26 -2.07 -12.33
CA GLU A 77 9.35 -2.35 -13.43
C GLU A 77 8.11 -3.13 -12.95
N ASP A 78 8.30 -4.10 -12.04
CA ASP A 78 7.20 -4.86 -11.46
C ASP A 78 6.34 -3.97 -10.55
N CYS A 79 6.97 -3.10 -9.75
CA CYS A 79 6.24 -2.14 -8.91
C CYS A 79 5.42 -1.18 -9.75
N ASP A 80 5.99 -0.62 -10.82
CA ASP A 80 5.29 0.27 -11.75
C ASP A 80 4.13 -0.48 -12.45
N SER A 81 4.31 -1.76 -12.80
CA SER A 81 3.27 -2.59 -13.41
C SER A 81 2.10 -2.85 -12.45
N ILE A 82 2.40 -3.17 -11.19
CA ILE A 82 1.39 -3.37 -10.14
C ILE A 82 0.66 -2.08 -9.80
N ASP A 83 1.38 -0.96 -9.66
CA ASP A 83 0.77 0.35 -9.39
C ASP A 83 -0.19 0.73 -10.53
N ASN A 84 0.23 0.57 -11.79
CA ASN A 84 -0.64 0.82 -12.94
C ASN A 84 -1.88 -0.07 -12.95
N LEU A 85 -1.72 -1.38 -12.70
CA LEU A 85 -2.83 -2.33 -12.61
C LEU A 85 -3.83 -1.92 -11.53
N LEU A 86 -3.35 -1.65 -10.31
CA LEU A 86 -4.20 -1.28 -9.18
C LEU A 86 -4.88 0.08 -9.38
N ARG A 87 -4.21 1.05 -10.01
CA ARG A 87 -4.78 2.37 -10.33
C ARG A 87 -5.97 2.30 -11.27
N THR A 88 -6.09 1.27 -12.11
CA THR A 88 -7.27 1.09 -12.97
C THR A 88 -8.56 0.87 -12.17
N ARG A 89 -8.45 0.40 -10.92
CA ARG A 89 -9.56 0.18 -9.98
C ARG A 89 -9.91 1.48 -9.26
N ASN A 90 -10.70 2.33 -9.93
CA ASN A 90 -11.24 3.57 -9.36
C ASN A 90 -12.41 3.33 -8.39
N ASP A 91 -12.96 2.12 -8.40
CA ASP A 91 -13.98 1.59 -7.50
C ASP A 91 -13.42 1.22 -6.12
N LEU A 92 -12.11 1.09 -6.00
CA LEU A 92 -11.40 0.75 -4.76
C LEU A 92 -10.72 1.97 -4.13
N ALA A 93 -10.78 2.04 -2.81
CA ALA A 93 -10.07 3.06 -2.04
C ALA A 93 -8.55 2.86 -2.14
N GLY A 94 -7.77 3.92 -1.88
CA GLY A 94 -6.30 3.84 -1.81
C GLY A 94 -5.83 2.71 -0.88
N PHE A 95 -6.40 2.66 0.33
CA PHE A 95 -6.11 1.62 1.32
C PHE A 95 -6.28 0.20 0.76
N GLU A 96 -7.42 -0.08 0.12
CA GLU A 96 -7.75 -1.40 -0.43
C GLU A 96 -6.77 -1.82 -1.52
N ARG A 97 -6.45 -0.89 -2.43
CA ARG A 97 -5.45 -1.13 -3.49
C ARG A 97 -4.08 -1.46 -2.90
N SER A 98 -3.62 -0.67 -1.93
CA SER A 98 -2.34 -0.90 -1.28
C SER A 98 -2.30 -2.20 -0.47
N GLN A 99 -3.42 -2.61 0.14
CA GLN A 99 -3.52 -3.91 0.81
C GLN A 99 -3.45 -5.07 -0.20
N LEU A 100 -4.19 -5.00 -1.32
CA LEU A 100 -4.14 -6.02 -2.37
C LEU A 100 -2.73 -6.22 -2.94
N GLY A 101 -2.00 -5.14 -3.21
CA GLY A 101 -0.62 -5.20 -3.68
C GLY A 101 0.41 -5.60 -2.61
N THR A 102 0.03 -5.58 -1.33
CA THR A 102 0.91 -5.96 -0.21
C THR A 102 0.71 -7.41 0.20
N LEU A 103 -0.54 -7.82 0.39
CA LEU A 103 -0.90 -9.13 0.91
C LEU A 103 -0.76 -10.21 -0.18
N CYS A 104 -1.03 -9.86 -1.44
CA CYS A 104 -1.00 -10.77 -2.59
C CYS A 104 -1.79 -12.07 -2.33
N CYS A 105 -3.04 -11.92 -1.88
CA CYS A 105 -3.95 -13.03 -1.60
C CYS A 105 -4.15 -13.91 -2.84
N GLU A 106 -4.39 -15.19 -2.64
CA GLU A 106 -4.57 -16.17 -3.72
C GLU A 106 -6.03 -16.26 -4.16
N THR A 107 -6.97 -16.04 -3.23
CA THR A 107 -8.40 -16.19 -3.47
C THR A 107 -9.19 -14.95 -3.11
N ALA A 108 -10.32 -14.74 -3.80
CA ALA A 108 -11.25 -13.66 -3.47
C ALA A 108 -11.78 -13.76 -2.03
N ASP A 109 -12.02 -14.98 -1.53
CA ASP A 109 -12.45 -15.25 -0.16
C ASP A 109 -11.39 -14.81 0.87
N GLU A 110 -10.13 -15.17 0.65
CA GLU A 110 -9.02 -14.69 1.49
C GLU A 110 -8.89 -13.17 1.44
N ALA A 111 -8.95 -12.57 0.26
CA ALA A 111 -8.84 -11.12 0.10
C ALA A 111 -9.97 -10.37 0.82
N LYS A 112 -11.22 -10.83 0.71
CA LYS A 112 -12.36 -10.24 1.42
C LYS A 112 -12.32 -10.49 2.93
N THR A 113 -11.78 -11.63 3.36
CA THR A 113 -11.58 -11.93 4.78
C THR A 113 -10.52 -11.01 5.40
N LEU A 114 -9.40 -10.79 4.71
CA LEU A 114 -8.31 -9.94 5.20
C LEU A 114 -8.57 -8.44 5.00
N ILE A 115 -9.39 -8.07 4.02
CA ILE A 115 -9.74 -6.69 3.68
C ILE A 115 -11.28 -6.59 3.63
N PRO A 116 -11.96 -6.53 4.80
CA PRO A 116 -13.42 -6.64 4.88
C PRO A 116 -14.18 -5.55 4.10
N SER A 117 -13.56 -4.41 3.87
CA SER A 117 -14.16 -3.32 3.09
C SER A 117 -14.38 -3.63 1.61
N LEU A 118 -13.80 -4.73 1.10
CA LEU A 118 -14.02 -5.22 -0.26
C LEU A 118 -15.35 -5.96 -0.45
N GLN A 119 -16.03 -6.37 0.63
CA GLN A 119 -17.12 -7.36 0.60
C GLN A 119 -18.19 -7.05 -0.47
N ASP A 120 -18.66 -5.81 -0.51
CA ASP A 120 -19.76 -5.34 -1.37
C ASP A 120 -19.30 -4.42 -2.52
N LYS A 121 -18.00 -4.18 -2.68
CA LYS A 121 -17.45 -3.25 -3.69
C LYS A 121 -17.09 -3.91 -5.01
N ILE A 122 -16.66 -5.17 -4.95
CA ILE A 122 -16.13 -5.92 -6.08
C ILE A 122 -16.71 -7.34 -6.07
N SER A 123 -17.07 -7.85 -7.25
CA SER A 123 -17.52 -9.23 -7.38
C SER A 123 -16.36 -10.21 -7.14
N ASP A 124 -16.65 -11.43 -6.67
CA ASP A 124 -15.61 -12.43 -6.44
C ASP A 124 -14.88 -12.80 -7.74
N ALA A 125 -15.61 -12.81 -8.87
CA ALA A 125 -15.02 -13.09 -10.18
C ALA A 125 -14.02 -12.00 -10.61
N ASP A 126 -14.41 -10.72 -10.49
CA ASP A 126 -13.54 -9.60 -10.86
C ASP A 126 -12.34 -9.47 -9.91
N LEU A 127 -12.56 -9.75 -8.61
CA LEU A 127 -11.49 -9.79 -7.62
C LEU A 127 -10.51 -10.92 -7.91
N GLN A 128 -11.01 -12.12 -8.20
CA GLN A 128 -10.17 -13.27 -8.54
C GLN A 128 -9.35 -13.01 -9.80
N GLN A 129 -9.93 -12.36 -10.81
CA GLN A 129 -9.20 -11.94 -12.01
C GLN A 129 -8.06 -10.99 -11.64
N LEU A 130 -8.34 -9.94 -10.86
CA LEU A 130 -7.33 -8.99 -10.41
C LEU A 130 -6.20 -9.66 -9.62
N LEU A 131 -6.53 -10.54 -8.67
CA LEU A 131 -5.53 -11.30 -7.89
C LEU A 131 -4.68 -12.20 -8.78
N THR A 132 -5.27 -12.80 -9.81
CA THR A 132 -4.54 -13.62 -10.79
C THR A 132 -3.54 -12.78 -11.58
N GLU A 133 -3.92 -11.56 -11.98
CA GLU A 133 -3.04 -10.63 -12.67
C GLU A 133 -1.89 -10.15 -11.77
N ILE A 134 -2.18 -9.82 -10.51
CA ILE A 134 -1.18 -9.47 -9.48
C ILE A 134 -0.18 -10.63 -9.29
N SER A 135 -0.69 -11.86 -9.16
CA SER A 135 0.14 -13.05 -8.95
C SER A 135 1.05 -13.35 -10.14
N ARG A 136 0.57 -13.15 -11.37
CA ARG A 136 1.40 -13.30 -12.58
C ARG A 136 2.60 -12.36 -12.57
N LEU A 137 2.40 -11.11 -12.19
CA LEU A 137 3.48 -10.12 -12.10
C LEU A 137 4.52 -10.49 -11.04
N ARG A 138 4.13 -11.23 -9.99
CA ARG A 138 5.04 -11.71 -8.95
C ARG A 138 5.96 -12.84 -9.44
N HIS A 139 5.44 -13.74 -10.29
CA HIS A 139 6.19 -14.91 -10.76
C HIS A 139 7.22 -14.61 -11.84
N PHE A 140 7.24 -13.39 -12.41
CA PHE A 140 8.32 -12.97 -13.32
C PHE A 140 9.61 -12.56 -12.57
N SER A 141 9.53 -12.33 -11.25
CA SER A 141 10.63 -11.82 -10.43
C SER A 141 11.42 -12.91 -9.67
N GLU A 142 11.16 -14.19 -9.91
CA GLU A 142 11.96 -15.36 -9.44
C GLU A 142 12.91 -15.85 -10.54
#